data_AF-A0A4R2SVB1-F1
#
_entry.id   AF-A0A4R2SVB1-F1
#
_cell.length_a   1.000
_cell.length_b   1.000
_cell.length_c   1.000
_cell.angle_alpha   90.00
_cell.angle_beta   90.00
_cell.angle_gamma   90.00
#
_symmetry.space_group_name_H-M   'P 1'
#
loop_
_entity.id
_entity.type
_entity.pdbx_description
1 polymer ?
#
loop_
_entity_poly.entity_id
_entity_poly.type
_entity_poly.pdbx_seq_one_letter_code
_entity_poly.pdbx_strand_id
1 'polypeptide(L)'
;MSNYRNPFEARCGRDLGPGFAYEAVKLSYVLECTYLPDFIDQEAKRIVEAKGLFDAGDRRKMLAVKRAYPEYTIEMWFTNPDKTISKASKTTYRSWCEKHGFKVKQGPRK
;
A
#
# COMPACT_ATOMS: atom_id res chain seq x y z
N MET A 1 -24.51 12.43 -24.06
CA MET A 1 -24.02 12.61 -22.67
C MET A 1 -22.53 12.86 -22.75
N SER A 2 -22.03 13.90 -22.10
CA SER A 2 -20.60 14.24 -22.15
C SER A 2 -19.77 13.19 -21.43
N ASN A 3 -18.66 12.73 -22.03
CA ASN A 3 -17.85 11.61 -21.54
C ASN A 3 -17.00 11.92 -20.28
N TYR A 4 -17.26 13.04 -19.60
CA TYR A 4 -16.51 13.52 -18.44
C TYR A 4 -16.98 12.86 -17.14
N ARG A 5 -16.07 12.59 -16.19
CA ARG A 5 -16.41 11.88 -14.94
C ARG A 5 -17.28 12.67 -13.97
N ASN A 6 -17.21 14.00 -14.02
CA ASN A 6 -18.01 14.85 -13.16
C ASN A 6 -18.30 16.23 -13.80
N PRO A 7 -19.23 17.02 -13.24
CA PRO A 7 -19.59 18.31 -13.80
C PRO A 7 -18.46 19.34 -13.80
N PHE A 8 -17.47 19.21 -12.93
CA PHE A 8 -16.32 20.12 -12.89
C PHE A 8 -15.41 19.90 -14.11
N GLU A 9 -15.04 18.64 -14.39
CA GLU A 9 -14.27 18.27 -15.57
C GLU A 9 -14.98 18.65 -16.88
N ALA A 10 -16.31 18.54 -16.92
CA ALA A 10 -17.09 19.01 -18.06
C ALA A 10 -16.97 20.54 -18.28
N ARG A 11 -16.83 21.34 -17.20
CA ARG A 11 -16.57 22.79 -17.35
C ARG A 11 -15.16 23.03 -17.88
N CYS A 12 -14.15 22.34 -17.33
CA CYS A 12 -12.77 22.45 -17.81
C CYS A 12 -12.64 22.08 -19.29
N GLY A 13 -13.30 21.00 -19.74
CA GLY A 13 -13.26 20.58 -21.14
C GLY A 13 -13.86 21.61 -22.10
N ARG A 14 -14.92 22.32 -21.69
CA ARG A 14 -15.46 23.43 -22.49
C ARG A 14 -14.47 24.59 -22.59
N ASP A 15 -13.79 24.94 -21.49
CA ASP A 15 -12.88 26.08 -21.46
C ASP A 15 -11.56 25.78 -22.20
N LEU A 16 -11.09 24.53 -22.18
CA LEU A 16 -9.87 24.07 -22.89
C LEU A 16 -10.06 23.98 -24.41
N GLY A 17 -11.26 23.64 -24.88
CA GLY A 17 -11.59 23.55 -26.31
C GLY A 17 -11.13 22.25 -27.00
N PRO A 18 -11.33 22.15 -28.33
CA PRO A 18 -11.24 20.89 -29.09
C PRO A 18 -9.80 20.34 -29.27
N GLY A 19 -8.77 21.11 -28.94
CA GLY A 19 -7.36 20.68 -29.05
C GLY A 19 -6.91 19.70 -27.95
N PHE A 20 -7.73 19.51 -26.91
CA PHE A 20 -7.40 18.63 -25.78
C PHE A 20 -8.24 17.36 -25.81
N ALA A 21 -7.57 16.20 -25.74
CA ALA A 21 -8.23 14.91 -25.64
C ALA A 21 -8.42 14.52 -24.16
N TYR A 22 -9.65 14.19 -23.77
CA TYR A 22 -9.99 13.79 -22.40
C TYR A 22 -9.71 12.31 -22.15
N GLU A 23 -8.87 12.00 -21.15
CA GLU A 23 -8.45 10.64 -20.76
C GLU A 23 -7.97 9.73 -21.91
N ALA A 24 -7.36 10.32 -22.95
CA ALA A 24 -7.04 9.61 -24.19
C ALA A 24 -5.81 8.69 -24.12
N VAL A 25 -4.88 8.97 -23.20
CA VAL A 25 -3.62 8.22 -23.08
C VAL A 25 -3.28 7.94 -21.62
N LYS A 26 -2.61 6.82 -21.37
CA LYS A 26 -2.04 6.47 -20.06
C LYS A 26 -0.53 6.61 -20.14
N LEU A 27 0.04 7.48 -19.30
CA LEU A 27 1.48 7.65 -19.18
C LEU A 27 1.98 6.88 -17.96
N SER A 28 2.94 5.97 -18.16
CA SER A 28 3.56 5.21 -17.08
C SER A 28 4.70 6.01 -16.44
N TYR A 29 4.85 5.89 -15.12
CA TYR A 29 5.95 6.50 -14.37
C TYR A 29 6.41 5.58 -13.23
N VAL A 30 7.64 5.79 -12.76
CA VAL A 30 8.26 5.07 -11.65
C VAL A 30 8.45 6.03 -10.48
N LEU A 31 8.18 5.57 -9.26
CA LEU A 31 8.51 6.29 -8.03
C LEU A 31 9.64 5.55 -7.32
N GLU A 32 10.70 6.27 -7.00
CA GLU A 32 11.79 5.78 -6.14
C GLU A 32 11.54 6.26 -4.71
N CYS A 33 11.61 5.34 -3.75
CA CYS A 33 11.32 5.61 -2.35
C CYS A 33 12.31 4.85 -1.47
N THR A 34 12.63 5.41 -0.31
CA THR A 34 13.47 4.77 0.71
C THR A 34 12.59 4.13 1.77
N TYR A 35 12.96 2.93 2.22
CA TYR A 35 12.30 2.23 3.32
C TYR A 35 13.23 2.22 4.54
N LEU A 36 12.76 2.77 5.66
CA LEU A 36 13.42 2.69 6.95
C LEU A 36 12.58 1.73 7.83
N PRO A 37 13.07 0.50 8.09
CA PRO A 37 12.38 -0.42 8.99
C PRO A 37 12.44 0.07 10.44
N ASP A 38 11.42 -0.27 11.24
CA ASP A 38 11.45 0.04 12.68
C ASP A 38 12.59 -0.72 13.39
N PHE A 39 12.82 -1.99 13.03
CA PHE A 39 13.92 -2.80 13.54
C PHE A 39 14.50 -3.68 12.43
N ILE A 40 15.82 -3.80 12.39
CA ILE A 40 16.53 -4.63 11.42
C ILE A 40 17.70 -5.37 12.06
N ASP A 41 17.78 -6.66 11.77
CA ASP A 41 18.93 -7.50 11.99
C ASP A 41 19.52 -7.84 10.61
N GLN A 42 20.65 -7.22 10.30
CA GLN A 42 21.27 -7.37 8.98
C GLN A 42 22.00 -8.70 8.80
N GLU A 43 22.52 -9.28 9.88
CA GLU A 43 23.22 -10.56 9.87
C GLU A 43 22.23 -11.70 9.67
N ALA A 44 21.16 -11.71 10.44
CA ALA A 44 20.10 -12.72 10.32
C ALA A 44 19.12 -12.46 9.16
N LYS A 45 19.31 -11.36 8.40
CA LYS A 45 18.41 -10.90 7.33
C LYS A 45 16.95 -10.88 7.77
N ARG A 46 16.69 -10.23 8.91
CA ARG A 46 15.36 -10.14 9.50
C ARG A 46 14.95 -8.70 9.73
N ILE A 47 13.71 -8.37 9.37
CA ILE A 47 13.12 -7.05 9.58
C ILE A 47 11.85 -7.23 10.44
N VAL A 48 11.66 -6.33 11.39
CA VAL A 48 10.41 -6.21 12.16
C VAL A 48 9.82 -4.82 11.95
N GLU A 49 8.57 -4.76 11.50
CA GLU A 49 7.80 -3.52 11.37
C GLU A 49 6.64 -3.55 12.37
N ALA A 50 6.57 -2.57 13.26
CA ALA A 50 5.51 -2.42 14.23
C ALA A 50 4.41 -1.49 13.70
N LYS A 51 3.15 -1.96 13.67
CA LYS A 51 2.02 -1.16 13.16
C LYS A 51 0.76 -1.24 14.00
N GLY A 52 0.13 -0.08 14.20
CA GLY A 52 -1.23 0.02 14.73
C GLY A 52 -2.28 0.07 13.62
N LEU A 53 -2.13 1.01 12.69
CA LEU A 53 -2.92 1.09 11.47
C LEU A 53 -2.13 0.47 10.32
N PHE A 54 -2.80 -0.34 9.50
CA PHE A 54 -2.21 -0.97 8.33
C PHE A 54 -3.07 -0.72 7.09
N ASP A 55 -2.85 0.43 6.47
CA ASP A 55 -3.69 0.93 5.39
C ASP A 55 -3.26 0.39 3.99
N ALA A 56 -3.91 0.88 2.94
CA ALA A 56 -3.60 0.45 1.57
C ALA A 56 -2.20 0.88 1.10
N GLY A 57 -1.72 2.04 1.56
CA GLY A 57 -0.39 2.55 1.26
C GLY A 57 0.67 1.68 1.90
N ASP A 58 0.52 1.36 3.19
CA ASP A 58 1.43 0.47 3.92
C ASP A 58 1.50 -0.91 3.26
N ARG A 59 0.36 -1.50 2.89
CA ARG A 59 0.33 -2.80 2.20
C ARG A 59 1.08 -2.77 0.88
N ARG A 60 0.87 -1.73 0.07
CA ARG A 60 1.60 -1.54 -1.20
C ARG A 60 3.10 -1.37 -0.96
N LYS A 61 3.49 -0.57 0.04
CA LYS A 61 4.87 -0.37 0.46
C LYS A 61 5.53 -1.70 0.84
N MET A 62 4.91 -2.49 1.72
CA MET A 62 5.51 -3.75 2.19
C MET A 62 5.66 -4.78 1.07
N LEU A 63 4.72 -4.86 0.11
CA LEU A 63 4.89 -5.69 -1.08
C LEU A 63 6.07 -5.24 -1.95
N ALA A 64 6.23 -3.93 -2.14
CA ALA A 64 7.35 -3.38 -2.91
C ALA A 64 8.69 -3.65 -2.22
N VAL A 65 8.76 -3.45 -0.90
CA VAL A 65 9.95 -3.74 -0.08
C VAL A 65 10.29 -5.22 -0.16
N LYS A 66 9.33 -6.12 0.07
CA LYS A 66 9.55 -7.57 -0.02
C LYS A 66 10.05 -8.00 -1.40
N ARG A 67 9.55 -7.38 -2.47
CA ARG A 67 10.01 -7.65 -3.83
C ARG A 67 11.43 -7.14 -4.07
N ALA A 68 11.78 -5.99 -3.52
CA ALA A 68 13.11 -5.39 -3.66
C ALA A 68 14.18 -6.09 -2.82
N TYR A 69 13.79 -6.65 -1.67
CA TYR A 69 14.69 -7.28 -0.69
C TYR A 69 14.21 -8.70 -0.32
N PRO A 70 14.19 -9.63 -1.30
CA PRO A 70 13.65 -10.98 -1.10
C PRO A 70 14.44 -11.84 -0.10
N GLU A 71 15.69 -11.48 0.18
CA GLU A 71 16.56 -12.14 1.15
C GLU A 71 16.15 -11.85 2.60
N TYR A 72 15.41 -10.76 2.85
CA TYR A 72 14.96 -10.41 4.19
C TYR A 72 13.66 -11.11 4.54
N THR A 73 13.64 -11.76 5.71
CA THR A 73 12.40 -12.19 6.36
C THR A 73 11.76 -11.00 7.06
N ILE A 74 10.60 -10.56 6.56
CA ILE A 74 9.85 -9.44 7.14
C ILE A 74 8.75 -9.95 8.07
N GLU A 75 8.74 -9.45 9.30
CA GLU A 75 7.77 -9.76 10.34
C GLU A 75 6.95 -8.52 10.72
N MET A 76 5.63 -8.62 10.61
CA MET A 76 4.70 -7.54 10.94
C MET A 76 4.19 -7.71 12.38
N TRP A 77 4.45 -6.74 13.24
CA TRP A 77 4.00 -6.74 14.64
C TRP A 77 2.82 -5.79 14.78
N PHE A 78 1.62 -6.32 14.99
CA PHE A 78 0.41 -5.51 15.10
C PHE A 78 -0.05 -5.36 16.54
N THR A 79 -0.63 -4.20 16.89
CA THR A 79 -1.37 -4.05 18.16
C THR A 79 -2.55 -5.03 18.23
N ASN A 80 -3.28 -5.15 17.12
CA ASN A 80 -4.31 -6.16 16.91
C ASN A 80 -4.21 -6.74 15.49
N PRO A 81 -3.64 -7.94 15.31
CA PRO A 81 -3.51 -8.57 13.99
C PRO A 81 -4.85 -9.04 13.39
N ASP A 82 -5.90 -9.16 14.19
CA ASP A 82 -7.22 -9.64 13.76
C ASP A 82 -8.14 -8.50 13.31
N LYS A 83 -7.63 -7.25 13.33
CA LYS A 83 -8.31 -6.08 12.76
C LYS A 83 -8.42 -6.22 11.23
N THR A 84 -9.54 -5.79 10.67
CA THR A 84 -9.78 -5.84 9.22
C THR A 84 -9.04 -4.73 8.47
N ILE A 85 -8.64 -5.00 7.23
CA ILE A 85 -7.91 -4.06 6.34
C ILE A 85 -8.72 -2.79 6.02
N SER A 86 -10.04 -2.87 6.15
CA SER A 86 -10.99 -1.77 6.06
C SER A 86 -12.30 -2.18 6.75
N LYS A 87 -13.16 -1.21 7.08
CA LYS A 87 -14.45 -1.47 7.74
C LYS A 87 -15.36 -2.44 6.97
N ALA A 88 -15.27 -2.45 5.63
CA ALA A 88 -16.10 -3.29 4.77
C ALA A 88 -15.47 -4.65 4.43
N SER A 89 -14.20 -4.87 4.77
CA SER A 89 -13.48 -6.09 4.41
C SER A 89 -13.60 -7.17 5.47
N LYS A 90 -13.68 -8.43 5.03
CA LYS A 90 -13.52 -9.62 5.90
C LYS A 90 -12.05 -10.04 6.08
N THR A 91 -11.14 -9.46 5.29
CA THR A 91 -9.70 -9.76 5.37
C THR A 91 -9.08 -9.02 6.57
N THR A 92 -8.39 -9.76 7.44
CA THR A 92 -7.67 -9.22 8.59
C THR A 92 -6.23 -8.86 8.22
N TYR A 93 -5.53 -8.11 9.07
CA TYR A 93 -4.11 -7.84 8.87
C TYR A 93 -3.32 -9.15 8.83
N ARG A 94 -3.62 -10.08 9.76
CA ARG A 94 -3.06 -11.44 9.80
C ARG A 94 -3.27 -12.18 8.48
N SER A 95 -4.51 -12.33 8.03
CA SER A 95 -4.80 -13.12 6.83
C SER A 95 -4.22 -12.48 5.57
N TRP A 96 -4.13 -11.15 5.53
CA TRP A 96 -3.41 -10.46 4.47
C TRP A 96 -1.90 -10.77 4.51
N CYS A 97 -1.26 -10.69 5.68
CA CYS A 97 0.17 -10.98 5.83
C CYS A 97 0.51 -12.42 5.43
N GLU A 98 -0.25 -13.40 5.94
CA GLU A 98 -0.07 -14.81 5.64
C GLU A 98 -0.21 -15.09 4.14
N LYS A 99 -1.24 -14.53 3.50
CA LYS A 99 -1.45 -14.65 2.05
C LYS A 99 -0.27 -14.13 1.23
N HIS A 100 0.43 -13.11 1.70
CA HIS A 100 1.57 -12.50 0.99
C HIS A 100 2.93 -12.94 1.56
N GLY A 101 2.95 -13.95 2.44
CA GLY A 101 4.16 -14.55 3.01
C GLY A 101 4.95 -13.63 3.94
N PHE A 102 4.27 -12.78 4.71
CA PHE A 102 4.87 -12.06 5.84
C PHE A 102 4.65 -12.85 7.12
N LYS A 103 5.66 -12.89 7.99
CA LYS A 103 5.45 -13.38 9.36
C LYS A 103 4.62 -12.36 10.13
N VAL A 104 3.76 -12.81 11.03
CA VAL A 104 2.86 -11.92 11.77
C VAL A 104 2.82 -12.27 13.24
N LYS A 105 2.89 -11.24 14.09
CA LYS A 105 2.83 -11.37 15.54
C LYS A 105 1.91 -10.31 16.14
N GLN A 106 1.22 -10.64 17.22
CA GLN A 106 0.65 -9.62 18.08
C GLN A 106 1.79 -9.01 18.90
N GLY A 107 1.94 -7.68 18.84
CA GLY A 107 2.93 -6.94 19.62
C GLY A 107 2.65 -7.04 21.13
N PRO A 108 3.59 -6.56 21.96
CA PRO A 108 3.42 -6.57 23.42
C PRO A 108 2.17 -5.79 23.82
N ARG A 109 1.41 -6.33 24.79
CA ARG A 109 0.31 -5.62 25.44
C ARG A 109 0.87 -4.72 26.53
N LYS A 110 0.16 -3.63 26.83
CA LYS A 110 0.42 -2.84 28.03
C LYS A 110 0.10 -3.66 29.29
#